data_AF-A0A1I9G8M1-F1
#
_entry.id   AF-A0A1I9G8M1-F1
#
_cell.length_a   1.000
_cell.length_b   1.000
_cell.length_c   1.000
_cell.angle_alpha   90.00
_cell.angle_beta   90.00
_cell.angle_gamma   90.00
#
_symmetry.space_group_name_H-M   'P 1'
#
loop_
_entity.id
_entity.type
_entity.pdbx_description
1 polymer ?
#
loop_
_entity_poly.entity_id
_entity_poly.type
_entity_poly.pdbx_seq_one_letter_code
_entity_poly.pdbx_strand_id
1 'polypeptide(L)'
;EKLCPEDNCSYLNKITFNWFHSLAARGFRRPLEVNDLWRLRLHEESENLMKKFKRYWLPAVNAYYKKKRAAEQSISLKKLSPKTQPSLLWALAKTYRWTILSGAAMKFVFDVLNFVSPQLL
;
A
#
# COMPACT_ATOMS: atom_id res chain seq x y z
N GLU A 1 -11.83 19.48 -10.66
CA GLU A 1 -12.01 18.34 -9.73
C GLU A 1 -12.01 18.85 -8.29
N LYS A 2 -12.79 18.25 -7.40
CA LYS A 2 -12.83 18.63 -5.98
C LYS A 2 -11.73 17.87 -5.21
N LEU A 3 -11.03 18.56 -4.31
CA LEU A 3 -10.05 17.94 -3.42
C LEU A 3 -10.72 16.95 -2.45
N CYS A 4 -10.00 15.90 -2.06
CA CYS A 4 -10.50 14.92 -1.11
C CYS A 4 -10.64 15.54 0.29
N PRO A 5 -11.84 15.56 0.91
CA PRO A 5 -12.03 16.15 2.23
C PRO A 5 -11.29 15.37 3.33
N GLU A 6 -10.93 14.11 3.08
CA GLU A 6 -10.13 13.30 4.01
C GLU A 6 -8.74 13.89 4.26
N ASP A 7 -8.14 14.58 3.28
CA ASP A 7 -6.81 15.16 3.45
C ASP A 7 -6.81 16.30 4.48
N ASN A 8 -7.86 17.13 4.48
CA ASN A 8 -7.98 18.32 5.34
C ASN A 8 -8.79 18.08 6.63
N CYS A 9 -9.05 16.82 6.95
CA CYS A 9 -9.91 16.40 8.05
C CYS A 9 -9.09 16.12 9.33
N SER A 10 -9.65 16.45 10.50
CA SER A 10 -9.05 16.09 11.80
C SER A 10 -8.92 14.58 11.98
N TYR A 11 -7.91 14.12 12.72
CA TYR A 11 -7.60 12.69 12.86
C TYR A 11 -8.79 11.83 13.35
N LEU A 12 -9.55 12.30 14.35
CA LEU A 12 -10.75 11.60 14.83
C LEU A 12 -11.84 11.48 13.76
N ASN A 13 -11.98 12.50 12.93
CA ASN A 13 -12.96 12.52 11.84
C ASN A 13 -12.50 11.60 10.68
N LYS A 14 -11.18 11.37 10.51
CA LYS A 14 -10.66 10.29 9.65
C LYS A 14 -11.02 8.90 10.19
N ILE A 15 -10.84 8.65 11.49
CA ILE A 15 -11.16 7.34 12.13
C ILE A 15 -12.67 7.04 12.07
N THR A 16 -13.51 8.03 12.37
CA THR A 16 -14.97 7.87 12.38
C THR A 16 -15.61 7.95 10.98
N PHE A 17 -14.80 8.12 9.93
CA PHE A 17 -15.24 8.27 8.54
C PHE A 17 -16.30 9.38 8.32
N ASN A 18 -16.36 10.37 9.20
CA ASN A 18 -17.43 11.36 9.15
C ASN A 18 -17.27 12.34 7.96
N TRP A 19 -16.06 12.47 7.38
CA TRP A 19 -15.82 13.16 6.11
C TRP A 19 -16.62 12.56 4.93
N PHE A 20 -16.91 11.25 4.95
CA PHE A 20 -17.65 10.55 3.91
C PHE A 20 -19.17 10.77 3.99
N HIS A 21 -19.69 11.16 5.17
CA HIS A 21 -21.13 11.28 5.42
C HIS A 21 -21.85 12.18 4.41
N SER A 22 -21.20 13.26 3.97
CA SER A 22 -21.74 14.20 2.98
C SER A 22 -22.01 13.56 1.61
N LEU A 23 -21.16 12.62 1.17
CA LEU A 23 -21.31 11.92 -0.10
C LEU A 23 -22.36 10.81 0.02
N ALA A 24 -22.38 10.09 1.13
CA ALA A 24 -23.41 9.08 1.43
C ALA A 24 -24.83 9.69 1.42
N ALA A 25 -25.02 10.83 2.09
CA ALA A 25 -26.30 11.53 2.11
C ALA A 25 -26.75 12.01 0.73
N ARG A 26 -25.82 12.43 -0.13
CA ARG A 26 -26.12 12.81 -1.53
C ARG A 26 -26.54 11.61 -2.35
N GLY A 27 -25.82 10.50 -2.25
CA GLY A 27 -26.15 9.25 -2.93
C GLY A 27 -27.49 8.64 -2.49
N PHE A 28 -27.91 8.90 -1.25
CA PHE A 28 -29.24 8.54 -0.78
C PHE A 28 -30.35 9.37 -1.43
N ARG A 29 -30.11 10.67 -1.66
CA ARG A 29 -31.12 11.59 -2.22
C ARG A 29 -31.21 11.54 -3.74
N ARG A 30 -30.10 11.26 -4.43
CA ARG A 30 -30.02 11.21 -5.90
C ARG A 30 -28.91 10.26 -6.36
N PRO A 31 -28.98 9.68 -7.56
CA PRO A 31 -27.87 8.91 -8.12
C PRO A 31 -26.60 9.76 -8.22
N LEU A 32 -25.47 9.17 -7.87
CA LEU A 32 -24.16 9.84 -7.89
C LEU A 32 -23.62 9.93 -9.33
N GLU A 33 -23.07 11.09 -9.66
CA GLU A 33 -22.35 11.34 -10.91
C GLU A 33 -20.84 11.43 -10.68
N VAL A 34 -20.04 11.28 -11.74
CA VAL A 34 -18.58 11.41 -11.66
C VAL A 34 -18.16 12.78 -11.14
N ASN A 35 -18.92 13.83 -11.45
CA ASN A 35 -18.68 15.21 -10.99
C ASN A 35 -18.89 15.40 -9.47
N ASP A 36 -19.60 14.47 -8.82
CA ASP A 36 -19.81 14.48 -7.37
C ASP A 36 -18.67 13.79 -6.61
N LEU A 37 -17.84 13.00 -7.28
CA LEU A 37 -16.69 12.33 -6.68
C LEU A 37 -15.54 13.31 -6.42
N TRP A 38 -14.73 12.95 -5.42
CA TRP A 38 -13.49 13.66 -5.11
C TRP A 38 -12.32 13.05 -5.89
N ARG A 39 -11.29 13.87 -6.13
CA ARG A 39 -10.02 13.39 -6.65
C ARG A 39 -9.39 12.42 -5.65
N LEU A 40 -8.72 11.38 -6.16
CA LEU A 40 -7.92 10.47 -5.37
C LEU A 40 -6.81 11.22 -4.59
N ARG A 41 -6.45 10.72 -3.42
CA ARG A 41 -5.40 11.33 -2.60
C ARG A 41 -4.06 11.21 -3.30
N LEU A 42 -3.25 12.27 -3.20
CA LEU A 42 -1.95 12.35 -3.89
C LEU A 42 -1.02 11.17 -3.55
N HIS A 43 -1.07 10.65 -2.33
CA HIS A 43 -0.22 9.53 -1.90
C HIS A 43 -0.71 8.15 -2.37
N GLU A 44 -1.96 8.07 -2.85
CA GLU A 44 -2.59 6.85 -3.38
C GLU A 44 -2.64 6.83 -4.91
N GLU A 45 -2.33 7.95 -5.55
CA GLU A 45 -2.20 8.01 -7.00
C GLU A 45 -1.14 7.03 -7.49
N SER A 46 -1.48 6.29 -8.55
CA SER A 46 -0.62 5.25 -9.11
C SER A 46 0.76 5.76 -9.50
N GLU A 47 0.86 7.01 -9.95
CA GLU A 47 2.14 7.65 -10.29
C GLU A 47 3.07 7.72 -9.06
N ASN A 48 2.55 8.16 -7.92
CA ASN A 48 3.32 8.29 -6.69
C ASN A 48 3.63 6.93 -6.06
N LEU A 49 2.67 6.00 -6.07
CA LEU A 49 2.90 4.61 -5.66
C LEU A 49 4.00 3.95 -6.50
N MET A 50 3.94 4.14 -7.82
CA MET A 50 4.93 3.59 -8.76
C MET A 50 6.31 4.20 -8.55
N LYS A 51 6.41 5.52 -8.30
CA LYS A 51 7.69 6.18 -7.95
C LYS A 51 8.31 5.55 -6.69
N LYS A 52 7.52 5.35 -5.64
CA LYS A 52 7.97 4.75 -4.37
C LYS A 52 8.44 3.30 -4.56
N PHE A 53 7.69 2.50 -5.32
CA PHE A 53 8.05 1.11 -5.62
C PHE A 53 9.31 1.02 -6.50
N LYS A 54 9.38 1.80 -7.58
CA LYS A 54 10.54 1.85 -8.50
C LYS A 54 11.84 2.15 -7.78
N ARG A 55 11.82 3.01 -6.75
CA ARG A 55 12.99 3.34 -5.91
C ARG A 55 13.65 2.11 -5.30
N TYR A 56 12.89 1.09 -4.91
CA TYR A 56 13.41 -0.14 -4.31
C TYR A 56 13.55 -1.28 -5.32
N TRP A 57 12.70 -1.32 -6.35
CA TRP A 57 12.68 -2.39 -7.35
C TRP A 57 13.79 -2.25 -8.39
N LEU A 58 14.01 -1.05 -8.94
CA LEU A 58 15.00 -0.85 -10.01
C LEU A 58 16.42 -1.26 -9.61
N PRO A 59 16.95 -0.90 -8.42
CA PRO A 59 18.28 -1.33 -8.01
C PRO A 59 18.38 -2.86 -7.86
N ALA A 60 17.32 -3.51 -7.34
CA ALA A 60 17.30 -4.96 -7.15
C ALA A 60 17.32 -5.71 -8.50
N VAL A 61 16.53 -5.24 -9.46
CA VAL A 61 16.46 -5.79 -10.81
C VAL A 61 17.74 -5.53 -11.60
N ASN A 62 18.29 -4.32 -11.52
CA ASN A 62 19.54 -3.97 -12.21
C ASN A 62 20.72 -4.79 -11.66
N ALA A 63 20.79 -4.99 -10.34
CA ALA A 63 21.79 -5.85 -9.72
C ALA A 63 21.66 -7.31 -10.18
N TYR A 64 20.43 -7.81 -10.34
CA TYR A 64 20.16 -9.13 -10.87
C TYR A 64 20.63 -9.28 -12.33
N TYR A 65 20.22 -8.38 -13.23
CA TYR A 65 20.62 -8.46 -14.64
C TYR A 65 22.13 -8.26 -14.85
N LYS A 66 22.79 -7.42 -14.04
CA LYS A 66 24.25 -7.27 -14.07
C LYS A 66 24.96 -8.58 -13.70
N LYS A 67 24.50 -9.27 -12.64
CA LYS A 67 25.02 -10.58 -12.24
C LYS A 67 24.76 -11.65 -13.29
N LYS A 68 23.59 -11.64 -13.92
CA LYS A 68 23.24 -12.56 -15.01
C LYS A 68 24.18 -12.39 -16.21
N ARG A 69 24.38 -11.17 -16.69
CA ARG A 69 25.31 -10.87 -17.81
C ARG A 69 26.76 -11.27 -17.51
N ALA A 70 27.23 -10.99 -16.29
CA ALA A 70 28.58 -11.39 -15.86
C ALA A 70 28.76 -12.91 -15.79
N ALA A 71 27.72 -13.66 -15.38
CA ALA A 71 27.74 -15.12 -15.37
C ALA A 71 27.64 -15.74 -16.78
N GLU A 72 26.96 -15.08 -17.72
CA GLU A 72 26.87 -15.50 -19.12
C GLU A 72 28.18 -15.29 -19.89
N GLN A 73 28.98 -14.28 -19.54
CA GLN A 73 30.30 -14.03 -20.15
C GLN A 73 31.41 -14.97 -19.67
N SER A 74 31.31 -15.53 -18.46
CA SER A 74 32.23 -16.57 -18.00
C SER A 74 31.78 -17.94 -18.55
N ILE A 75 32.54 -18.54 -19.45
CA ILE A 75 32.28 -19.83 -20.14
C ILE A 75 32.09 -21.04 -19.16
N SER A 76 32.21 -20.84 -17.83
CA SER A 76 31.93 -21.86 -16.81
C SER A 76 30.56 -21.69 -16.18
N LEU A 77 29.69 -22.65 -16.49
CA LEU A 77 28.31 -22.89 -16.03
C LEU A 77 28.12 -22.91 -14.50
N LYS A 78 28.27 -21.78 -13.79
CA LYS A 78 27.43 -21.57 -12.59
C LYS A 78 26.08 -21.03 -13.05
N LYS A 79 25.26 -21.94 -13.60
CA LYS A 79 23.85 -21.71 -13.96
C LYS A 79 23.20 -20.99 -12.78
N LEU A 80 22.89 -19.71 -12.94
CA LEU A 80 22.34 -18.87 -11.87
C LEU A 80 21.09 -19.57 -11.36
N SER A 81 21.13 -20.06 -10.11
CA SER A 81 20.01 -20.82 -9.54
C SER A 81 18.72 -20.01 -9.68
N PRO A 82 17.58 -20.62 -10.04
CA PRO A 82 16.28 -19.95 -10.13
C PRO A 82 15.91 -19.19 -8.84
N LYS A 83 16.53 -19.56 -7.71
CA LYS A 83 16.44 -18.88 -6.42
C LYS A 83 17.02 -17.45 -6.39
N THR A 84 17.71 -17.02 -7.43
CA THR A 84 18.41 -15.71 -7.50
C THR A 84 17.55 -14.61 -8.12
N GLN A 85 16.35 -14.93 -8.63
CA GLN A 85 15.45 -13.93 -9.19
C GLN A 85 15.04 -12.90 -8.12
N PRO A 86 14.97 -11.60 -8.45
CA PRO A 86 14.52 -10.60 -7.50
C PRO A 86 13.06 -10.91 -7.16
N SER A 87 12.79 -11.20 -5.88
CA SER A 87 11.45 -11.54 -5.44
C SER A 87 10.58 -10.27 -5.39
N LEU A 88 9.56 -10.25 -6.24
CA LEU A 88 8.60 -9.14 -6.31
C LEU A 88 7.92 -8.89 -4.96
N LEU A 89 7.52 -9.97 -4.28
CA LEU A 89 6.87 -9.90 -2.96
C LEU A 89 7.77 -9.24 -1.91
N TRP A 90 9.07 -9.53 -1.94
CA TRP A 90 10.00 -8.91 -1.00
C TRP A 90 10.19 -7.42 -1.29
N ALA A 91 10.27 -7.04 -2.56
CA ALA A 91 10.32 -5.63 -2.96
C ALA A 91 9.04 -4.87 -2.57
N LEU A 92 7.88 -5.52 -2.73
CA LEU A 92 6.59 -4.98 -2.33
C LEU A 92 6.51 -4.82 -0.80
N ALA A 93 6.83 -5.88 -0.05
CA ALA A 93 6.87 -5.86 1.41
C ALA A 93 7.83 -4.79 1.94
N LYS A 94 9.01 -4.64 1.32
CA LYS A 94 9.98 -3.59 1.68
C LYS A 94 9.44 -2.17 1.43
N THR A 95 8.67 -1.99 0.36
CA THR A 95 8.07 -0.69 -0.02
C THR A 95 6.95 -0.27 0.93
N TYR A 96 6.11 -1.23 1.37
CA TYR A 96 4.91 -0.98 2.19
C TYR A 96 5.02 -1.45 3.64
N ARG A 97 6.23 -1.77 4.13
CA ARG A 97 6.48 -2.31 5.47
C ARG A 97 5.80 -1.53 6.60
N TRP A 98 5.79 -0.20 6.51
CA TRP A 98 5.20 0.66 7.54
C TRP A 98 3.67 0.58 7.57
N THR A 99 3.04 0.52 6.40
CA THR A 99 1.59 0.35 6.28
C THR A 99 1.16 -1.02 6.80
N ILE A 100 1.91 -2.07 6.43
CA ILE A 100 1.67 -3.43 6.93
C ILE A 100 1.85 -3.50 8.44
N LEU A 101 2.91 -2.91 8.98
CA LEU A 101 3.18 -2.90 10.42
C LEU A 101 2.07 -2.15 11.19
N SER A 102 1.60 -1.02 10.67
CA SER A 102 0.48 -0.28 11.26
C SER A 102 -0.80 -1.11 11.28
N GLY A 103 -1.11 -1.81 10.19
CA GLY A 103 -2.27 -2.70 10.13
C GLY A 103 -2.16 -3.89 11.10
N ALA A 104 -0.97 -4.50 11.18
CA ALA A 104 -0.69 -5.58 12.11
C ALA A 104 -0.82 -5.13 13.58
N ALA A 105 -0.33 -3.92 13.90
CA ALA A 105 -0.46 -3.34 15.24
C ALA A 105 -1.93 -3.08 15.61
N MET A 106 -2.72 -2.49 14.70
CA MET A 106 -4.17 -2.31 14.93
C MET A 106 -4.89 -3.63 15.14
N LYS A 107 -4.57 -4.65 14.33
CA LYS A 107 -5.16 -5.99 14.49
C LYS A 107 -4.77 -6.63 15.82
N PHE A 108 -3.52 -6.47 16.25
CA PHE A 108 -3.07 -6.96 17.55
C PHE A 108 -3.84 -6.32 18.70
N VAL A 109 -4.04 -5.00 18.68
CA VAL A 109 -4.86 -4.30 19.69
C VAL A 109 -6.30 -4.82 19.67
N PHE A 110 -6.89 -5.01 18.50
CA PHE A 110 -8.22 -5.59 18.36
C PHE A 110 -8.29 -7.01 18.95
N ASP A 111 -7.28 -7.83 18.74
CA ASP A 111 -7.23 -9.19 19.29
C ASP A 111 -7.17 -9.17 20.82
N VAL A 112 -6.32 -8.32 21.40
CA VAL A 112 -6.26 -8.12 22.87
C VAL A 112 -7.62 -7.70 23.44
N LEU A 113 -8.33 -6.77 22.79
CA LEU A 113 -9.67 -6.35 23.23
C LEU A 113 -10.68 -7.49 23.19
N ASN A 114 -10.64 -8.34 22.17
CA ASN A 114 -11.53 -9.51 22.09
C ASN A 114 -11.25 -10.54 23.19
N PHE A 115 -10.01 -10.66 23.67
CA PHE A 115 -9.69 -11.52 24.81
C PHE A 115 -10.27 -11.01 26.15
N VAL A 116 -10.58 -9.71 26.26
CA VAL A 116 -11.20 -9.12 27.46
C VAL A 116 -12.71 -9.34 27.46
N SER A 117 -13.35 -9.51 26.29
CA SER A 117 -14.80 -9.69 26.19
C SER A 117 -15.35 -10.85 27.04
N PRO A 118 -14.71 -12.04 27.12
CA PRO A 118 -15.16 -13.13 27.99
C PRO A 118 -14.91 -12.90 29.49
N GLN A 119 -14.07 -11.93 29.88
CA GLN A 119 -13.79 -11.62 31.30
C GLN A 119 -14.78 -10.59 31.88
N LEU A 120 -15.52 -9.90 31.02
CA LEU A 120 -16.55 -8.92 31.38
C LEU A 120 -17.96 -9.53 31.48
N LEU A 121 -18.15 -10.77 31.02
CA LEU A 121 -19.41 -11.53 31.04
C LEU A 121 -19.42 -12.50 32.23
#